data_AF-A0A7C4WEP3-F1
#
_entry.id   AF-A0A7C4WEP3-F1
#
_cell.length_a   1.000
_cell.length_b   1.000
_cell.length_c   1.000
_cell.angle_alpha   90.00
_cell.angle_beta   90.00
_cell.angle_gamma   90.00
#
_symmetry.space_group_name_H-M   'P 1'
#
loop_
_entity.id
_entity.type
_entity.pdbx_description
1 polymer ?
#
loop_
_entity_poly.entity_id
_entity_poly.type
_entity_poly.pdbx_seq_one_letter_code
_entity_poly.pdbx_strand_id
1 'polypeptide(L)' 'MDLIEVDCPICKRKHKFEKKIDLFYCKGKPIALIKDRKGWRLMEVKVISEKEDRELDKVW' A
#
# COMPACT_ATOMS: atom_id res chain seq x y z
N MET A 1 -21.11 3.94 -8.35
CA MET A 1 -19.89 3.91 -7.51
C MET A 1 -19.02 2.76 -7.98
N ASP A 2 -17.81 3.05 -8.43
CA ASP A 2 -16.86 2.04 -8.89
C ASP A 2 -16.07 1.51 -7.70
N LEU A 3 -16.46 0.35 -7.20
CA LEU A 3 -15.77 -0.37 -6.13
C LEU A 3 -14.80 -1.38 -6.74
N ILE A 4 -13.59 -1.42 -6.22
CA ILE A 4 -12.56 -2.35 -6.66
C ILE A 4 -12.26 -3.37 -5.56
N GLU A 5 -12.15 -4.64 -5.95
CA GLU A 5 -11.69 -5.70 -5.07
C GLU A 5 -10.19 -5.90 -5.24
N VAL A 6 -9.47 -5.78 -4.13
CA VAL A 6 -8.02 -5.98 -4.06
C VAL A 6 -7.70 -6.96 -2.95
N ASP A 7 -6.72 -7.82 -3.20
CA ASP A 7 -6.23 -8.75 -2.18
C ASP A 7 -5.28 -8.03 -1.23
N CYS A 8 -5.54 -8.17 0.07
CA CYS A 8 -4.72 -7.55 1.11
C CYS A 8 -3.56 -8.47 1.50
N PRO A 9 -2.30 -8.04 1.30
CA PRO A 9 -1.13 -8.87 1.63
C PRO A 9 -0.99 -9.14 3.15
N ILE A 10 -1.71 -8.40 4.00
CA ILE A 10 -1.59 -8.48 5.46
C ILE A 10 -2.60 -9.44 6.09
N CYS A 11 -3.87 -9.35 5.69
CA CYS A 11 -4.91 -10.23 6.22
C CYS A 11 -5.23 -11.40 5.30
N LYS A 12 -4.68 -11.43 4.07
CA LYS A 12 -4.97 -12.41 3.01
C LYS A 12 -6.47 -12.50 2.69
N ARG A 13 -7.19 -11.39 2.85
CA ARG A 13 -8.61 -11.24 2.50
C ARG A 13 -8.75 -10.21 1.38
N LYS A 14 -9.85 -10.30 0.64
CA LYS A 14 -10.22 -9.28 -0.34
C LYS A 14 -10.88 -8.11 0.35
N HIS A 15 -10.42 -6.90 0.05
CA HIS A 15 -11.01 -5.66 0.50
C HIS A 15 -11.64 -4.93 -0.68
N LYS A 16 -12.79 -4.31 -0.43
CA LYS A 16 -13.49 -3.44 -1.38
C LYS A 16 -13.18 -2.01 -1.04
N PHE A 17 -12.59 -1.29 -1.99
CA PHE A 17 -12.33 0.13 -1.85
C PHE A 17 -12.95 0.92 -3.00
N GLU A 18 -13.23 2.19 -2.76
CA GLU A 18 -13.53 3.11 -3.85
C GLU A 18 -12.25 3.36 -4.67
N LYS A 19 -12.41 3.67 -5.97
CA LYS A 19 -11.31 4.03 -6.88
C LYS A 19 -10.65 5.38 -6.53
N LYS A 20 -10.16 5.53 -5.31
CA LYS A 20 -9.41 6.69 -4.82
C LYS A 20 -8.12 6.19 -4.15
N ILE A 21 -7.08 7.01 -4.18
CA ILE A 21 -5.87 6.74 -3.40
C ILE A 21 -6.26 6.94 -1.94
N ASP A 22 -6.22 5.86 -1.17
CA ASP A 22 -6.65 5.85 0.22
C ASP A 22 -5.59 5.14 1.09
N LEU A 23 -5.34 5.70 2.26
CA LEU A 23 -4.42 5.17 3.27
C LEU A 23 -5.26 4.60 4.39
N PHE A 24 -5.16 3.29 4.63
CA PHE A 24 -5.89 2.62 5.71
C PHE A 24 -4.98 1.72 6.51
N TYR A 25 -5.40 1.43 7.74
CA TYR A 25 -4.68 0.53 8.63
C TYR A 25 -5.30 -0.86 8.60
N CYS A 26 -4.50 -1.88 8.30
CA CYS A 26 -4.90 -3.27 8.40
C CYS A 26 -4.02 -3.98 9.42
N LYS A 27 -4.62 -4.59 10.45
CA LYS A 27 -3.90 -5.28 11.53
C LYS A 27 -2.73 -4.45 12.12
N GLY A 28 -2.93 -3.15 12.31
CA GLY A 28 -1.92 -2.23 12.87
C GLY A 28 -0.82 -1.80 11.90
N LYS A 29 -0.89 -2.19 10.62
CA LYS A 29 0.07 -1.79 9.59
C LYS A 29 -0.58 -0.84 8.59
N PRO A 30 0.06 0.29 8.24
CA PRO A 30 -0.46 1.21 7.23
C PRO A 30 -0.33 0.59 5.83
N ILE A 31 -1.42 0.63 5.08
CA ILE A 31 -1.49 0.14 3.70
C ILE A 31 -2.03 1.28 2.84
N ALA A 32 -1.39 1.48 1.68
CA ALA A 32 -1.87 2.37 0.64
C ALA A 32 -2.54 1.57 -0.47
N LEU A 33 -3.71 2.04 -0.92
CA LEU A 33 -4.31 1.59 -2.17
C LEU A 33 -3.77 2.44 -3.32
N ILE A 34 -3.05 1.79 -4.23
CA ILE A 34 -2.37 2.45 -5.35
C ILE A 34 -2.90 1.87 -6.66
N LYS A 35 -3.12 2.75 -7.65
CA LYS A 35 -3.43 2.35 -9.02
C LYS A 35 -2.15 2.39 -9.85
N ASP A 36 -1.65 1.23 -10.23
CA ASP A 36 -0.52 1.10 -11.16
C ASP A 36 -1.01 0.79 -12.58
N ARG A 37 -0.10 0.75 -13.57
CA ARG A 37 -0.38 0.33 -14.95
C ARG A 37 -1.02 -1.06 -15.04
N LYS A 38 -0.77 -1.94 -14.06
CA LYS A 38 -1.36 -3.29 -13.96
C LYS A 38 -2.71 -3.36 -13.22
N GLY A 39 -3.26 -2.23 -12.78
CA GLY A 39 -4.51 -2.16 -12.03
C GLY A 39 -4.31 -1.73 -10.57
N TRP A 40 -5.32 -1.99 -9.75
CA TRP A 40 -5.31 -1.58 -8.34
C TRP A 40 -4.64 -2.61 -7.45
N ARG A 41 -3.76 -2.15 -6.56
CA ARG A 41 -3.01 -3.00 -5.63
C ARG A 41 -2.84 -2.34 -4.28
N LEU A 42 -2.69 -3.19 -3.26
CA LEU A 42 -2.38 -2.78 -1.90
C LEU A 42 -0.89 -2.90 -1.65
N MET A 43 -0.29 -1.82 -1.14
CA MET A 43 1.12 -1.79 -0.75
C MET A 43 1.26 -1.40 0.71
N GLU A 44 2.08 -2.14 1.45
CA GLU A 44 2.45 -1.79 2.82
C GLU A 44 3.32 -0.53 2.80
N VAL A 45 2.91 0.50 3.52
CA VAL A 45 3.69 1.74 3.66
C VAL A 45 4.68 1.52 4.78
N LYS A 46 5.96 1.35 4.46
CA LYS A 46 7.02 1.39 5.47
C LYS A 46 7.46 2.83 5.65
N VAL A 47 7.20 3.37 6.84
CA VAL A 47 7.80 4.62 7.26
C VAL A 47 9.25 4.30 7.60
N ILE A 48 10.17 4.65 6.70
CA ILE A 48 11.60 4.53 6.96
C ILE A 48 12.06 5.74 7.77
N SER A 49 13.03 5.52 8.65
CA SER A 49 13.70 6.61 9.39
C SER A 49 14.75 7.28 8.50
N GLU A 50 15.13 8.55 8.78
CA GLU A 50 16.22 9.26 8.05
C GLU A 50 17.52 8.44 7.92
N LYS A 51 17.80 7.54 8.88
CA LYS A 51 18.93 6.62 8.82
C LYS A 51 18.83 5.56 7.71
N GLU A 52 17.62 5.04 7.45
CA GLU A 52 17.38 4.04 6.40
C GLU A 52 17.33 4.69 5.01
N ASP A 53 16.82 5.92 4.93
CA ASP A 53 16.84 6.74 3.71
C ASP A 53 18.28 6.94 3.19
N ARG A 54 19.19 7.29 4.10
CA ARG A 54 20.62 7.48 3.80
C ARG A 54 21.36 6.22 3.36
N GLU A 55 20.84 5.03 3.68
CA GLU A 55 21.42 3.74 3.25
C GLU A 55 20.90 3.33 1.87
N LEU A 56 19.66 3.70 1.51
CA LEU A 56 19.08 3.47 0.18
C LEU A 56 19.76 4.33 -0.90
N ASP A 57 20.16 5.55 -0.55
CA ASP A 57 20.84 6.49 -1.45
C ASP A 57 22.24 6.01 -1.91
N LYS A 58 22.85 5.06 -1.17
CA LYS A 58 24.15 4.46 -1.54
C LYS A 58 24.04 3.32 -2.55
N VAL A 59 22.82 2.89 -2.91
CA VAL A 59 22.59 1.74 -3.79
C VAL A 59 22.40 2.16 -5.26
N TRP A 60 22.50 3.46 -5.58
CA TRP A 60 22.40 4.00 -6.93
C TRP A 60 23.75 4.44 -7.49
#